data_AF-A0A9P6Y5A0-F1
#
_entry.id   AF-A0A9P6Y5A0-F1
#
_cell.length_a   1.000
_cell.length_b   1.000
_cell.length_c   1.000
_cell.angle_alpha   90.00
_cell.angle_beta   90.00
_cell.angle_gamma   90.00
#
_symmetry.space_group_name_H-M   'P 1'
#
loop_
_entity.id
_entity.type
_entity.pdbx_description
1 polymer ?
#
loop_
_entity_poly.entity_id
_entity_poly.type
_entity_poly.pdbx_seq_one_letter_code
_entity_poly.pdbx_strand_id
1 'polypeptide(L)'
;MGGRLSHYLTSKIIEKCLYPELVDQSPTLDIAQDGFRVARSTLDQALSLVEICSILRKHHKATPTLAFFNIKSDYDTVDRRHVWQVLKPTSPPHLTSLLQKCEEHSYQLGFRWNPLKCAVLSPSSDTQDYAIYGITLPRQDSFNYLGIPISPGGYLNTKELIQNNINKALKTMNQMTAIGVNSTGFDKLTSTRFYSQIVRPQLEYGLAISVVKVRELQKLESCQNQCLRRIFRDTSHSSIKVMLHLVNLPTMKERIHILQAKFLLRTADTPDDTLMFRLIPYIRTSASHSQWYKLTTSPLWRLCVEPDPDQLDQRRFKAIRQDYLQESFENRRADSNSILLSDCRPQLIVNPILWLPISSIERSRLIRWRMGWLPGGRPKPCIYHPHDLLTRSHAITCLHMQHRLLMPSTVSDPLSYLLNLLPTSRKKPTIQRRSKYSAWFIRWPIICQILHELDYLHYDKIAPEIPSLGNKLLHWFSSN
;
A
#
# COMPACT_ATOMS: atom_id res chain seq x y z
N MET A 1 14.55 32.72 23.54
CA MET A 1 14.04 31.42 23.02
C MET A 1 14.96 30.23 23.31
N GLY A 2 16.28 30.39 23.49
CA GLY A 2 17.22 29.27 23.72
C GLY A 2 17.05 28.46 25.01
N GLY A 3 16.66 29.09 26.14
CA GLY A 3 16.56 28.40 27.44
C GLY A 3 15.43 27.35 27.54
N ARG A 4 14.27 27.58 26.90
CA ARG A 4 13.16 26.61 26.90
C ARG A 4 13.44 25.39 26.03
N LEU A 5 14.16 25.59 24.91
CA LEU A 5 14.57 24.50 24.02
C LEU A 5 15.61 23.60 24.72
N SER A 6 16.58 24.21 25.42
CA SER A 6 17.58 23.48 26.21
C SER A 6 16.94 22.65 27.30
N HIS A 7 16.03 23.22 28.09
CA HIS A 7 15.36 22.51 29.18
C HIS A 7 14.48 21.34 28.67
N TYR A 8 13.80 21.54 27.54
CA TYR A 8 13.01 20.47 26.90
C TYR A 8 13.90 19.33 26.38
N LEU A 9 15.01 19.66 25.74
CA LEU A 9 15.98 18.68 25.26
C LEU A 9 16.59 17.87 26.40
N THR A 10 17.02 18.55 27.47
CA THR A 10 17.55 17.90 28.68
C THR A 10 16.50 16.98 29.31
N SER A 11 15.26 17.44 29.45
CA SER A 11 14.15 16.61 29.97
C SER A 11 13.89 15.36 29.12
N LYS A 12 13.93 15.48 27.78
CA LYS A 12 13.75 14.34 26.87
C LYS A 12 14.93 13.36 26.86
N ILE A 13 16.14 13.84 27.09
CA ILE A 13 17.32 12.99 27.26
C ILE A 13 17.20 12.20 28.56
N ILE A 14 16.86 12.87 29.68
CA ILE A 14 16.65 12.21 30.97
C ILE A 14 15.53 11.16 30.88
N GLU A 15 14.39 11.50 30.24
CA GLU A 15 13.30 10.54 30.00
C GLU A 15 13.79 9.30 29.23
N LYS A 16 14.62 9.48 28.19
CA LYS A 16 15.21 8.36 27.44
C LYS A 16 16.23 7.56 28.23
N CYS A 17 16.98 8.18 29.12
CA CYS A 17 17.95 7.50 29.99
C CYS A 17 17.26 6.66 31.07
N LEU A 18 16.14 7.16 31.61
CA LEU A 18 15.37 6.46 32.64
C LEU A 18 14.45 5.38 32.06
N TYR A 19 14.02 5.51 30.80
CA TYR A 19 13.04 4.60 30.19
C TYR A 19 13.43 3.11 30.26
N PRO A 20 14.66 2.68 29.95
CA PRO A 20 15.03 1.26 30.04
C PRO A 20 14.92 0.70 31.46
N GLU A 21 15.38 1.46 32.46
CA GLU A 21 15.34 1.06 33.87
C GLU A 21 13.89 1.03 34.39
N LEU A 22 13.07 2.01 33.98
CA LEU A 22 11.65 2.03 34.31
C LEU A 22 10.91 0.84 33.69
N VAL A 23 11.25 0.44 32.45
CA VAL A 23 10.65 -0.73 31.81
C VAL A 23 11.03 -2.03 32.53
N ASP A 24 12.28 -2.15 32.98
CA ASP A 24 12.78 -3.32 33.74
C ASP A 24 12.13 -3.43 35.12
N GLN A 25 11.93 -2.30 35.80
CA GLN A 25 11.31 -2.22 37.13
C GLN A 25 9.77 -2.10 37.08
N SER A 26 9.17 -2.03 35.89
CA SER A 26 7.71 -1.96 35.72
C SER A 26 7.05 -3.28 36.14
N PRO A 27 5.86 -3.24 36.75
CA PRO A 27 5.10 -4.46 37.01
C PRO A 27 4.81 -5.19 35.70
N THR A 28 4.72 -6.53 35.78
CA THR A 28 4.34 -7.35 34.64
C THR A 28 2.99 -6.90 34.10
N LEU A 29 3.01 -6.35 32.90
CA LEU A 29 1.84 -5.84 32.23
C LEU A 29 1.01 -6.99 31.67
N ASP A 30 -0.32 -6.86 31.71
CA ASP A 30 -1.24 -7.90 31.25
C ASP A 30 -0.90 -8.35 29.81
N ILE A 31 -1.06 -9.64 29.54
CA ILE A 31 -0.76 -10.24 28.24
C ILE A 31 -1.57 -9.61 27.10
N ALA A 32 -2.76 -9.06 27.40
CA ALA A 32 -3.66 -8.38 26.47
C ALA A 32 -3.38 -6.88 26.29
N GLN A 33 -2.43 -6.31 27.05
CA GLN A 33 -2.02 -4.91 26.85
C GLN A 33 -1.01 -4.80 25.71
N ASP A 34 -1.43 -4.26 24.56
CA ASP A 34 -0.55 -4.10 23.40
C ASP A 34 -0.06 -2.65 23.16
N GLY A 35 -0.74 -1.66 23.75
CA GLY A 35 -0.40 -0.24 23.59
C GLY A 35 1.00 0.09 24.11
N PHE A 36 1.79 0.80 23.29
CA PHE A 36 3.11 1.34 23.61
C PHE A 36 4.17 0.31 24.04
N ARG A 37 4.00 -0.96 23.66
CA ARG A 37 4.95 -2.04 23.96
C ARG A 37 5.73 -2.48 22.72
N VAL A 38 6.95 -2.94 22.95
CA VAL A 38 7.84 -3.48 21.90
C VAL A 38 7.25 -4.75 21.32
N ALA A 39 7.42 -4.96 20.01
CA ALA A 39 6.96 -6.14 19.27
C ALA A 39 5.43 -6.40 19.31
N ARG A 40 4.62 -5.39 19.66
CA ARG A 40 3.16 -5.45 19.64
C ARG A 40 2.58 -4.41 18.68
N SER A 41 1.42 -4.68 18.10
CA SER A 41 0.74 -3.73 17.21
C SER A 41 -0.77 -3.76 17.37
N THR A 42 -1.41 -2.68 16.91
CA THR A 42 -2.87 -2.57 16.88
C THR A 42 -3.55 -3.69 16.09
N LEU A 43 -2.87 -4.25 15.08
CA LEU A 43 -3.39 -5.37 14.30
C LEU A 43 -3.34 -6.70 15.05
N ASP A 44 -2.35 -6.89 15.94
CA ASP A 44 -2.28 -8.08 16.80
C ASP A 44 -3.47 -8.04 17.76
N GLN A 45 -3.69 -6.90 18.41
CA GLN A 45 -4.80 -6.69 19.34
C GLN A 45 -6.17 -6.87 18.68
N ALA A 46 -6.36 -6.30 17.48
CA ALA A 46 -7.60 -6.43 16.73
C ALA A 46 -7.85 -7.89 16.31
N LEU A 47 -6.81 -8.62 15.86
CA LEU A 47 -6.95 -10.02 15.51
C LEU A 47 -7.22 -10.89 16.74
N SER A 48 -6.49 -10.68 17.84
CA SER A 48 -6.71 -11.41 19.10
C SER A 48 -8.15 -11.30 19.58
N LEU A 49 -8.74 -10.09 19.55
CA LEU A 49 -10.15 -9.88 19.87
C LEU A 49 -11.08 -10.72 18.97
N VAL A 50 -10.86 -10.67 17.65
CA VAL A 50 -11.66 -11.41 16.66
C VAL A 50 -11.55 -12.92 16.89
N GLU A 51 -10.35 -13.42 17.22
CA GLU A 51 -10.12 -14.84 17.46
C GLU A 51 -10.74 -15.33 18.77
N ILE A 52 -10.60 -14.57 19.86
CA ILE A 52 -11.26 -14.89 21.14
C ILE A 52 -12.77 -14.97 20.93
N CYS A 53 -13.35 -14.02 20.22
CA CYS A 53 -14.77 -14.04 19.90
C CYS A 53 -15.13 -15.27 19.04
N SER A 54 -14.30 -15.64 18.07
CA SER A 54 -14.49 -16.86 17.27
C SER A 54 -14.46 -18.12 18.13
N ILE A 55 -13.52 -18.21 19.09
CA ILE A 55 -13.39 -19.34 20.01
C ILE A 55 -14.63 -19.45 20.90
N LEU A 56 -15.09 -18.35 21.50
CA LEU A 56 -16.30 -18.32 22.33
C LEU A 56 -17.54 -18.79 21.57
N ARG A 57 -17.72 -18.31 20.33
CA ARG A 57 -18.87 -18.71 19.49
C ARG A 57 -18.84 -20.19 19.14
N LYS A 58 -17.66 -20.74 18.80
CA LYS A 58 -17.56 -22.12 18.29
C LYS A 58 -17.49 -23.16 19.39
N HIS A 59 -16.63 -22.94 20.39
CA HIS A 59 -16.37 -23.93 21.43
C HIS A 59 -17.36 -23.80 22.60
N HIS A 60 -17.86 -22.59 22.87
CA HIS A 60 -18.76 -22.35 24.01
C HIS A 60 -20.20 -22.02 23.57
N LYS A 61 -20.50 -22.01 22.27
CA LYS A 61 -21.82 -21.66 21.70
C LYS A 61 -22.37 -20.32 22.24
N ALA A 62 -21.47 -19.44 22.66
CA ALA A 62 -21.80 -18.15 23.26
C ALA A 62 -21.48 -17.04 22.26
N THR A 63 -22.45 -16.17 21.98
CA THR A 63 -22.19 -14.97 21.17
C THR A 63 -21.81 -13.83 22.11
N PRO A 64 -20.54 -13.38 22.13
CA PRO A 64 -20.08 -12.44 23.13
C PRO A 64 -20.68 -11.06 22.90
N THR A 65 -21.12 -10.43 23.98
CA THR A 65 -21.38 -8.98 24.04
C THR A 65 -20.04 -8.28 24.29
N LEU A 66 -19.71 -7.29 23.46
CA LEU A 66 -18.46 -6.53 23.56
C LEU A 66 -18.75 -5.14 24.10
N ALA A 67 -17.96 -4.71 25.08
CA ALA A 67 -18.01 -3.35 25.60
C ALA A 67 -16.65 -2.68 25.34
N PHE A 68 -16.68 -1.57 24.59
CA PHE A 68 -15.50 -0.76 24.29
C PHE A 68 -15.48 0.45 25.20
N PHE A 69 -14.37 0.62 25.93
CA PHE A 69 -14.18 1.72 26.87
C PHE A 69 -13.17 2.72 26.36
N ASN A 70 -13.42 4.00 26.65
CA ASN A 70 -12.49 5.07 26.37
C ASN A 70 -12.37 6.00 27.59
N ILE A 71 -11.13 6.27 28.01
CA ILE A 71 -10.82 7.18 29.11
C ILE A 71 -10.97 8.64 28.63
N LYS A 72 -11.55 9.49 29.48
CA LYS A 72 -11.65 10.94 29.23
C LYS A 72 -10.34 11.61 29.61
N SER A 73 -9.65 12.24 28.65
CA SER A 73 -8.41 12.98 28.89
C SER A 73 -7.40 12.17 29.71
N ASP A 74 -7.09 10.98 29.19
CA ASP A 74 -6.28 9.94 29.82
C ASP A 74 -4.97 10.42 30.41
N TYR A 75 -4.19 11.25 29.71
CA TYR A 75 -2.92 11.77 30.23
C TYR A 75 -3.08 12.91 31.25
N ASP A 76 -4.14 13.71 31.13
CA ASP A 76 -4.34 14.91 31.95
C ASP A 76 -5.00 14.58 33.30
N THR A 77 -5.67 13.42 33.40
CA THR A 77 -6.48 13.04 34.55
C THR A 77 -5.82 11.99 35.47
N VAL A 78 -4.61 11.53 35.16
CA VAL A 78 -3.91 10.53 35.99
C VAL A 78 -3.46 11.12 37.33
N ASP A 79 -3.86 10.51 38.44
CA ASP A 79 -3.29 10.83 39.75
C ASP A 79 -1.85 10.29 39.87
N ARG A 80 -0.88 11.20 39.85
CA ARG A 80 0.55 10.89 39.96
C ARG A 80 0.91 10.15 41.24
N ARG A 81 0.22 10.38 42.37
CA ARG A 81 0.49 9.69 43.64
C ARG A 81 0.09 8.22 43.57
N HIS A 82 -0.97 7.95 42.82
CA HIS A 82 -1.50 6.62 42.66
C HIS A 82 -0.71 5.79 41.62
N VAL A 83 -0.14 6.40 40.57
CA VAL A 83 0.82 5.73 39.66
C VAL A 83 1.96 5.07 40.45
N TRP A 84 2.48 5.76 41.47
CA TRP A 84 3.50 5.22 42.38
C TRP A 84 3.00 4.07 43.27
N GLN A 85 1.71 4.04 43.58
CA GLN A 85 1.09 2.99 44.40
C GLN A 85 0.72 1.74 43.60
N VAL A 86 0.33 1.90 42.32
CA VAL A 86 -0.02 0.79 41.40
C VAL A 86 1.18 -0.07 41.03
N LEU A 87 2.39 0.51 41.00
CA LEU A 87 3.64 -0.25 40.84
C LEU A 87 3.82 -1.34 41.91
N LYS A 88 3.07 -1.31 43.02
CA LYS A 88 3.33 -2.16 44.17
C LYS A 88 2.68 -3.58 44.07
N PRO A 89 1.40 -3.79 43.71
CA PRO A 89 0.86 -5.19 43.68
C PRO A 89 -0.56 -5.40 43.06
N THR A 90 -0.85 -6.18 41.99
CA THR A 90 -2.25 -6.71 41.82
C THR A 90 -2.57 -7.66 40.64
N SER A 91 -3.66 -8.44 40.80
CA SER A 91 -4.59 -9.07 39.81
C SER A 91 -5.88 -9.62 40.54
N PRO A 92 -6.92 -10.33 39.98
CA PRO A 92 -7.95 -10.13 38.89
C PRO A 92 -9.49 -10.31 39.37
N PRO A 93 -10.49 -10.97 38.67
CA PRO A 93 -11.50 -10.49 37.67
C PRO A 93 -13.04 -10.73 37.93
N HIS A 94 -13.97 -10.18 37.09
CA HIS A 94 -15.16 -10.76 36.34
C HIS A 94 -16.28 -9.72 35.95
N LEU A 95 -16.94 -9.85 34.78
CA LEU A 95 -17.43 -8.74 33.90
C LEU A 95 -18.52 -7.74 34.37
N THR A 96 -19.59 -8.13 35.06
CA THR A 96 -20.53 -7.12 35.61
C THR A 96 -19.90 -6.40 36.79
N SER A 97 -19.17 -7.19 37.59
CA SER A 97 -18.18 -6.67 38.49
C SER A 97 -17.07 -5.92 37.74
N LEU A 98 -16.73 -6.15 36.47
CA LEU A 98 -15.74 -5.35 35.73
C LEU A 98 -16.29 -3.99 35.35
N LEU A 99 -17.57 -3.82 35.00
CA LEU A 99 -18.10 -2.47 34.74
C LEU A 99 -18.10 -1.64 36.02
N GLN A 100 -18.59 -2.24 37.11
CA GLN A 100 -18.61 -1.63 38.43
C GLN A 100 -17.18 -1.43 38.97
N LYS A 101 -16.28 -2.41 38.81
CA LYS A 101 -14.86 -2.29 39.12
C LYS A 101 -14.15 -1.32 38.21
N CYS A 102 -14.52 -1.15 36.94
CA CYS A 102 -13.95 -0.14 36.06
C CYS A 102 -14.37 1.25 36.55
N GLU A 103 -15.59 1.38 37.06
CA GLU A 103 -16.05 2.59 37.74
C GLU A 103 -15.25 2.85 39.02
N GLU A 104 -15.20 1.88 39.94
CA GLU A 104 -14.42 1.90 41.19
C GLU A 104 -12.93 2.15 40.93
N HIS A 105 -12.35 1.49 39.94
CA HIS A 105 -10.96 1.64 39.49
C HIS A 105 -10.70 3.03 38.92
N SER A 106 -11.67 3.61 38.19
CA SER A 106 -11.61 5.00 37.77
C SER A 106 -11.51 5.93 38.98
N TYR A 107 -12.35 5.72 40.01
CA TYR A 107 -12.25 6.51 41.25
C TYR A 107 -10.91 6.30 41.97
N GLN A 108 -10.41 5.07 42.04
CA GLN A 108 -9.14 4.72 42.68
C GLN A 108 -7.92 5.33 41.96
N LEU A 109 -7.88 5.27 40.62
CA LEU A 109 -6.77 5.78 39.80
C LEU A 109 -6.90 7.28 39.47
N GLY A 110 -7.99 7.93 39.89
CA GLY A 110 -8.24 9.36 39.68
C GLY A 110 -8.66 9.78 38.27
N PHE A 111 -8.86 8.84 37.33
CA PHE A 111 -9.34 9.15 35.96
C PHE A 111 -10.85 8.91 35.82
N ARG A 112 -11.46 9.30 34.69
CA ARG A 112 -12.89 9.03 34.39
C ARG A 112 -13.08 8.44 33.00
N TRP A 113 -14.04 7.53 32.84
CA TRP A 113 -14.47 7.08 31.50
C TRP A 113 -15.25 8.19 30.78
N ASN A 114 -15.30 8.10 29.46
CA ASN A 114 -16.18 8.94 28.62
C ASN A 114 -17.32 8.09 28.07
N PRO A 115 -18.48 8.00 28.75
CA PRO A 115 -19.58 7.14 28.34
C PRO A 115 -20.06 7.37 26.90
N LEU A 116 -20.00 8.61 26.40
CA LEU A 116 -20.42 8.96 25.04
C LEU A 116 -19.45 8.50 23.94
N LYS A 117 -18.20 8.16 24.30
CA LYS A 117 -17.21 7.55 23.39
C LYS A 117 -17.06 6.03 23.58
N CYS A 118 -17.63 5.50 24.66
CA CYS A 118 -17.77 4.05 24.87
C CYS A 118 -18.89 3.50 23.97
N ALA A 119 -18.91 2.20 23.73
CA ALA A 119 -20.00 1.56 23.00
C ALA A 119 -20.19 0.10 23.41
N VAL A 120 -21.42 -0.39 23.27
CA VAL A 120 -21.76 -1.81 23.44
C VAL A 120 -22.17 -2.40 22.09
N LEU A 121 -21.52 -3.50 21.70
CA LEU A 121 -21.92 -4.34 20.59
C LEU A 121 -22.50 -5.64 21.15
N SER A 122 -23.82 -5.72 21.23
CA SER A 122 -24.54 -6.90 21.73
C SER A 122 -25.21 -7.66 20.58
N PRO A 123 -25.41 -8.99 20.71
CA PRO A 123 -26.24 -9.75 19.77
C PRO A 123 -27.68 -9.21 19.74
N SER A 124 -28.39 -9.43 18.64
CA SER A 124 -29.79 -8.97 18.47
C SER A 124 -30.75 -9.54 19.53
N SER A 125 -30.40 -10.66 20.15
CA SER A 125 -31.16 -11.30 21.23
C SER A 125 -30.97 -10.66 22.60
N ASP A 126 -29.89 -9.92 22.81
CA ASP A 126 -29.62 -9.22 24.07
C ASP A 126 -30.39 -7.90 24.04
N THR A 127 -31.39 -7.72 24.91
CA THR A 127 -32.18 -6.47 25.04
C THR A 127 -31.79 -5.64 26.26
N GLN A 128 -30.72 -6.00 26.97
CA GLN A 128 -30.32 -5.36 28.20
C GLN A 128 -29.61 -4.02 27.97
N ASP A 129 -29.98 -3.01 28.77
CA ASP A 129 -29.28 -1.73 28.81
C ASP A 129 -28.10 -1.78 29.77
N TYR A 130 -26.95 -1.27 29.32
CA TYR A 130 -25.71 -1.20 30.09
C TYR A 130 -25.39 0.27 30.38
N ALA A 131 -25.02 0.60 31.62
CA ALA A 131 -24.70 1.95 32.03
C ALA A 131 -23.42 2.02 32.87
N ILE A 132 -22.74 3.17 32.81
CA ILE A 132 -21.61 3.53 33.70
C ILE A 132 -21.86 4.94 34.21
N TYR A 133 -21.66 5.19 35.51
CA TYR A 133 -22.03 6.46 36.17
C TYR A 133 -23.51 6.83 35.97
N GLY A 134 -24.40 5.83 35.87
CA GLY A 134 -25.82 6.04 35.57
C GLY A 134 -26.12 6.54 34.15
N ILE A 135 -25.12 6.61 33.26
CA ILE A 135 -25.29 7.00 31.85
C ILE A 135 -25.32 5.72 31.01
N THR A 136 -26.42 5.50 30.30
CA THR A 136 -26.57 4.37 29.36
C THR A 136 -25.56 4.48 28.23
N LEU A 137 -24.83 3.40 27.99
CA LEU A 137 -23.84 3.31 26.93
C LEU A 137 -24.55 3.14 25.58
N PRO A 138 -24.09 3.81 24.51
CA PRO A 138 -24.71 3.69 23.21
C PRO A 138 -24.50 2.26 22.65
N ARG A 139 -25.60 1.63 22.26
CA ARG A 139 -25.57 0.37 21.53
C ARG A 139 -25.33 0.64 20.04
N GLN A 140 -24.44 -0.12 19.41
CA GLN A 140 -24.07 0.07 18.01
C GLN A 140 -24.05 -1.26 17.25
N ASP A 141 -24.22 -1.20 15.93
CA ASP A 141 -24.10 -2.36 15.02
C ASP A 141 -22.68 -2.53 14.44
N SER A 142 -21.81 -1.56 14.71
CA SER A 142 -20.38 -1.59 14.36
C SER A 142 -19.63 -0.59 15.23
N PHE A 143 -18.46 -0.97 15.73
CA PHE A 143 -17.56 -0.08 16.48
C PHE A 143 -16.16 -0.09 15.87
N ASN A 144 -15.56 1.08 15.72
CA ASN A 144 -14.23 1.22 15.14
C ASN A 144 -13.12 1.03 16.20
N TYR A 145 -12.70 -0.22 16.39
CA TYR A 145 -11.65 -0.57 17.34
C TYR A 145 -10.26 -0.43 16.70
N LEU A 146 -9.45 0.54 17.14
CA LEU A 146 -8.11 0.81 16.60
C LEU A 146 -8.10 1.03 15.08
N GLY A 147 -9.17 1.58 14.52
CA GLY A 147 -9.31 1.75 13.07
C GLY A 147 -9.83 0.52 12.32
N ILE A 148 -10.19 -0.56 13.02
CA ILE A 148 -10.80 -1.78 12.48
C ILE A 148 -12.27 -1.85 12.93
N PRO A 149 -13.25 -1.76 12.00
CA PRO A 149 -14.66 -1.95 12.31
C PRO A 149 -14.98 -3.38 12.77
N ILE A 150 -15.55 -3.49 13.96
CA ILE A 150 -16.00 -4.74 14.58
C ILE A 150 -17.52 -4.72 14.67
N SER A 151 -18.19 -5.79 14.23
CA SER A 151 -19.64 -5.99 14.33
C SER A 151 -20.03 -6.86 15.53
N PRO A 152 -21.32 -6.85 15.95
CA PRO A 152 -21.85 -7.68 17.03
C PRO A 152 -21.37 -9.13 16.99
N GLY A 153 -21.03 -9.66 18.16
CA GLY A 153 -20.42 -10.97 18.29
C GLY A 153 -18.93 -11.01 17.95
N GLY A 154 -18.28 -9.90 17.58
CA GLY A 154 -16.84 -9.82 17.36
C GLY A 154 -16.37 -10.22 15.96
N TYR A 155 -17.18 -9.94 14.93
CA TYR A 155 -16.80 -10.16 13.54
C TYR A 155 -16.08 -8.95 12.96
N LEU A 156 -15.02 -9.16 12.20
CA LEU A 156 -14.36 -8.11 11.44
C LEU A 156 -15.24 -7.69 10.26
N ASN A 157 -15.68 -6.44 10.22
CA ASN A 157 -16.50 -5.90 9.14
C ASN A 157 -15.61 -5.41 7.99
N THR A 158 -15.15 -6.36 7.15
CA THR A 158 -14.21 -6.07 6.06
C THR A 158 -14.79 -5.08 5.03
N LYS A 159 -16.11 -5.10 4.82
CA LYS A 159 -16.78 -4.20 3.87
C LYS A 159 -16.69 -2.74 4.35
N GLU A 160 -17.00 -2.50 5.62
CA GLU A 160 -16.90 -1.17 6.21
C GLU A 160 -15.45 -0.72 6.30
N LEU A 161 -14.53 -1.60 6.71
CA LEU A 161 -13.09 -1.32 6.74
C LEU A 161 -12.59 -0.79 5.39
N ILE A 162 -12.88 -1.52 4.31
CA ILE A 162 -12.43 -1.17 2.96
C ILE A 162 -13.07 0.13 2.49
N GLN A 163 -14.36 0.35 2.77
CA GLN A 163 -15.02 1.60 2.41
C GLN A 163 -14.41 2.80 3.15
N ASN A 164 -14.15 2.67 4.44
CA ASN A 164 -13.52 3.72 5.26
C ASN A 164 -12.09 4.03 4.77
N ASN A 165 -11.32 2.98 4.45
CA ASN A 165 -9.97 3.11 3.89
C ASN A 165 -9.98 3.82 2.53
N ILE A 166 -10.91 3.46 1.63
CA ILE A 166 -11.08 4.12 0.33
C ILE A 166 -11.42 5.60 0.52
N ASN A 167 -12.40 5.92 1.38
CA ASN A 167 -12.82 7.29 1.63
C ASN A 167 -11.65 8.14 2.16
N LYS A 168 -10.88 7.59 3.12
CA LYS A 168 -9.71 8.27 3.69
C LYS A 168 -8.59 8.45 2.66
N ALA A 169 -8.26 7.40 1.91
CA ALA A 169 -7.24 7.45 0.87
C ALA A 169 -7.59 8.45 -0.23
N LEU A 170 -8.84 8.48 -0.71
CA LEU A 170 -9.28 9.42 -1.73
C LEU A 170 -9.30 10.87 -1.22
N LYS A 171 -9.69 11.10 0.03
CA LYS A 171 -9.60 12.43 0.67
C LYS A 171 -8.15 12.92 0.68
N THR A 172 -7.21 12.07 1.12
CA THR A 172 -5.77 12.39 1.10
C THR A 172 -5.28 12.58 -0.33
N MET A 173 -5.71 11.75 -1.28
CA MET A 173 -5.34 11.91 -2.69
C MET A 173 -5.85 13.24 -3.27
N ASN A 174 -7.03 13.72 -2.89
CA ASN A 174 -7.53 15.04 -3.29
C ASN A 174 -6.61 16.16 -2.78
N GLN A 175 -6.18 16.08 -1.51
CA GLN A 175 -5.23 17.05 -0.94
C GLN A 175 -3.88 16.99 -1.65
N MET A 176 -3.37 15.78 -1.92
CA MET A 176 -2.13 15.56 -2.67
C MET A 176 -2.23 16.13 -4.09
N THR A 177 -3.38 15.97 -4.74
CA THR A 177 -3.63 16.51 -6.09
C THR A 177 -3.53 18.03 -6.09
N ALA A 178 -4.00 18.71 -5.03
CA ALA A 178 -3.94 20.17 -4.90
C ALA A 178 -2.50 20.69 -4.77
N ILE A 179 -1.59 19.93 -4.16
CA ILE A 179 -0.18 20.32 -3.99
C ILE A 179 0.73 19.86 -5.14
N GLY A 180 0.16 19.36 -6.24
CA GLY A 180 0.90 19.00 -7.45
C GLY A 180 1.09 17.51 -7.69
N VAL A 181 0.51 16.60 -6.88
CA VAL A 181 0.47 15.15 -7.19
C VAL A 181 -0.60 14.88 -8.23
N ASN A 182 -0.39 15.39 -9.44
CA ASN A 182 -1.36 15.36 -10.53
C ASN A 182 -0.66 15.32 -11.89
N SER A 183 -1.44 15.46 -12.95
CA SER A 183 -0.96 15.41 -14.32
C SER A 183 0.02 16.51 -14.73
N THR A 184 -0.07 17.70 -14.14
CA THR A 184 0.64 18.90 -14.56
C THR A 184 1.66 19.39 -13.53
N GLY A 185 1.59 18.90 -12.29
CA GLY A 185 2.52 19.23 -11.21
C GLY A 185 3.80 18.38 -11.22
N PHE A 186 4.07 17.68 -10.13
CA PHE A 186 5.26 16.85 -9.97
C PHE A 186 5.38 15.80 -11.09
N ASP A 187 6.63 15.39 -11.36
CA ASP A 187 6.87 14.30 -12.29
C ASP A 187 6.17 13.01 -11.83
N LYS A 188 5.93 12.09 -12.77
CA LYS A 188 5.12 10.89 -12.51
C LYS A 188 5.74 9.96 -11.48
N LEU A 189 7.06 9.85 -11.47
CA LEU A 189 7.74 9.00 -10.50
C LEU A 189 7.62 9.58 -9.09
N THR A 190 7.85 10.88 -8.92
CA THR A 190 7.70 11.58 -7.64
C THR A 190 6.25 11.56 -7.16
N SER A 191 5.29 11.85 -8.04
CA SER A 191 3.85 11.77 -7.73
C SER A 191 3.46 10.37 -7.26
N THR A 192 3.94 9.33 -7.95
CA THR A 192 3.66 7.95 -7.54
C THR A 192 4.33 7.59 -6.22
N ARG A 193 5.50 8.16 -5.90
CA ARG A 193 6.13 7.99 -4.58
C ARG A 193 5.29 8.62 -3.47
N PHE A 194 4.72 9.82 -3.68
CA PHE A 194 3.77 10.40 -2.73
C PHE A 194 2.56 9.50 -2.51
N TYR A 195 1.97 8.97 -3.59
CA TYR A 195 0.89 7.99 -3.48
C TYR A 195 1.31 6.77 -2.67
N SER A 196 2.44 6.14 -2.99
CA SER A 196 2.86 4.88 -2.36
C SER A 196 3.28 5.04 -0.90
N GLN A 197 3.79 6.21 -0.51
CA GLN A 197 4.26 6.48 0.85
C GLN A 197 3.19 7.07 1.77
N ILE A 198 2.15 7.72 1.23
CA ILE A 198 1.18 8.47 2.05
C ILE A 198 -0.26 7.99 1.86
N VAL A 199 -0.70 7.84 0.60
CA VAL A 199 -2.09 7.47 0.29
C VAL A 199 -2.31 5.96 0.42
N ARG A 200 -1.44 5.16 -0.19
CA ARG A 200 -1.55 3.70 -0.22
C ARG A 200 -1.54 3.06 1.18
N PRO A 201 -0.72 3.50 2.16
CA PRO A 201 -0.79 2.95 3.52
C PRO A 201 -2.17 3.10 4.19
N GLN A 202 -2.90 4.19 3.90
CA GLN A 202 -4.27 4.37 4.40
C GLN A 202 -5.24 3.38 3.75
N LEU A 203 -5.02 3.05 2.47
CA LEU A 203 -5.80 2.04 1.76
C LEU A 203 -5.54 0.62 2.31
N GLU A 204 -4.32 0.37 2.77
CA GLU A 204 -3.80 -0.93 3.19
C GLU A 204 -4.04 -1.27 4.67
N TYR A 205 -4.35 -0.28 5.51
CA TYR A 205 -4.51 -0.50 6.95
C TYR A 205 -5.59 -1.55 7.25
N GLY A 206 -5.27 -2.54 8.10
CA GLY A 206 -6.18 -3.64 8.44
C GLY A 206 -6.26 -4.78 7.42
N LEU A 207 -5.73 -4.63 6.20
CA LEU A 207 -5.79 -5.70 5.19
C LEU A 207 -4.94 -6.92 5.56
N ALA A 208 -3.90 -6.75 6.39
CA ALA A 208 -3.03 -7.83 6.82
C ALA A 208 -3.75 -8.91 7.64
N ILE A 209 -4.83 -8.55 8.35
CA ILE A 209 -5.63 -9.45 9.18
C ILE A 209 -7.01 -9.76 8.57
N SER A 210 -7.29 -9.21 7.39
CA SER A 210 -8.60 -9.29 6.75
C SER A 210 -8.62 -10.35 5.66
N VAL A 211 -9.73 -11.10 5.59
CA VAL A 211 -10.03 -11.99 4.47
C VAL A 211 -10.84 -11.17 3.46
N VAL A 212 -10.19 -10.81 2.36
CA VAL A 212 -10.75 -9.89 1.37
C VAL A 212 -11.46 -10.67 0.27
N LYS A 213 -12.79 -10.48 0.15
CA LYS A 213 -13.60 -11.07 -0.92
C LYS A 213 -13.29 -10.40 -2.27
N VAL A 214 -13.54 -11.12 -3.38
CA VAL A 214 -13.29 -10.63 -4.75
C VAL A 214 -13.94 -9.27 -5.03
N ARG A 215 -15.19 -9.07 -4.61
CA ARG A 215 -15.91 -7.79 -4.80
C ARG A 215 -15.22 -6.63 -4.08
N GLU A 216 -14.71 -6.85 -2.88
CA GLU A 216 -14.02 -5.81 -2.12
C GLU A 216 -12.59 -5.57 -2.64
N LEU A 217 -11.91 -6.62 -3.10
CA LEU A 217 -10.64 -6.50 -3.81
C LEU A 217 -10.77 -5.62 -5.07
N GLN A 218 -11.85 -5.79 -5.85
CA GLN A 218 -12.12 -4.96 -7.02
C GLN A 218 -12.28 -3.48 -6.66
N LYS A 219 -12.87 -3.15 -5.50
CA LYS A 219 -12.96 -1.75 -5.02
C LYS A 219 -11.59 -1.18 -4.67
N LEU A 220 -10.73 -1.97 -4.01
CA LEU A 220 -9.36 -1.57 -3.71
C LEU A 220 -8.55 -1.31 -4.99
N GLU A 221 -8.62 -2.22 -5.97
CA GLU A 221 -7.99 -2.03 -7.28
C GLU A 221 -8.55 -0.78 -7.98
N SER A 222 -9.87 -0.58 -7.97
CA SER A 222 -10.50 0.60 -8.57
C SER A 222 -10.01 1.91 -7.93
N CYS A 223 -9.90 1.96 -6.60
CA CYS A 223 -9.37 3.11 -5.87
C CYS A 223 -7.90 3.41 -6.26
N GLN A 224 -7.05 2.39 -6.29
CA GLN A 224 -5.67 2.51 -6.76
C GLN A 224 -5.60 3.02 -8.21
N ASN A 225 -6.44 2.46 -9.08
CA ASN A 225 -6.50 2.82 -10.49
C ASN A 225 -6.93 4.28 -10.66
N GLN A 226 -7.90 4.74 -9.88
CA GLN A 226 -8.33 6.14 -9.84
C GLN A 226 -7.18 7.07 -9.42
N CYS A 227 -6.42 6.71 -8.38
CA CYS A 227 -5.27 7.49 -7.92
C CYS A 227 -4.18 7.60 -9.00
N LEU A 228 -3.83 6.48 -9.66
CA LEU A 228 -2.82 6.49 -10.72
C LEU A 228 -3.28 7.26 -11.97
N ARG A 229 -4.55 7.14 -12.37
CA ARG A 229 -5.10 7.91 -13.49
C ARG A 229 -5.01 9.42 -13.28
N ARG A 230 -5.20 9.90 -12.05
CA ARG A 230 -5.01 11.32 -11.69
C ARG A 230 -3.56 11.78 -11.88
N ILE A 231 -2.59 10.91 -11.56
CA ILE A 231 -1.16 11.19 -11.74
C ILE A 231 -0.79 11.23 -13.23
N PHE A 232 -1.29 10.27 -14.01
CA PHE A 232 -0.90 10.08 -15.42
C PHE A 232 -1.71 10.90 -16.44
N ARG A 233 -2.70 11.70 -16.00
CA ARG A 233 -3.59 12.52 -16.87
C ARG A 233 -4.48 11.68 -17.78
N ASP A 234 -5.18 10.73 -17.21
CA ASP A 234 -5.77 9.69 -18.02
C ASP A 234 -7.29 9.63 -18.06
N THR A 235 -7.82 9.24 -19.23
CA THR A 235 -9.21 8.87 -19.48
C THR A 235 -9.44 7.39 -19.11
N SER A 236 -10.69 6.92 -19.14
CA SER A 236 -11.07 5.55 -18.78
C SER A 236 -10.44 4.45 -19.66
N HIS A 237 -9.85 4.80 -20.80
CA HIS A 237 -9.48 3.87 -21.88
C HIS A 237 -8.07 3.28 -21.80
N SER A 238 -7.25 3.71 -20.84
CA SER A 238 -5.83 3.39 -20.90
C SER A 238 -5.43 2.23 -20.04
N SER A 239 -4.35 1.59 -20.45
CA SER A 239 -3.84 0.38 -19.80
C SER A 239 -3.25 0.69 -18.44
N ILE A 240 -4.09 0.55 -17.40
CA ILE A 240 -3.66 0.65 -16.01
C ILE A 240 -2.57 -0.38 -15.68
N LYS A 241 -2.58 -1.53 -16.37
CA LYS A 241 -1.54 -2.55 -16.29
C LYS A 241 -0.16 -1.97 -16.68
N VAL A 242 -0.10 -1.18 -17.75
CA VAL A 242 1.13 -0.49 -18.16
C VAL A 242 1.52 0.59 -17.16
N MET A 243 0.58 1.38 -16.64
CA MET A 243 0.91 2.39 -15.62
C MET A 243 1.61 1.74 -14.43
N LEU A 244 1.01 0.70 -13.85
CA LEU A 244 1.57 -0.05 -12.73
C LEU A 244 2.98 -0.54 -13.04
N HIS A 245 3.20 -1.10 -14.23
CA HIS A 245 4.51 -1.55 -14.66
C HIS A 245 5.52 -0.40 -14.81
N LEU A 246 5.15 0.74 -15.41
CA LEU A 246 6.04 1.89 -15.60
C LEU A 246 6.64 2.39 -14.28
N VAL A 247 5.83 2.43 -13.21
CA VAL A 247 6.24 2.90 -11.89
C VAL A 247 6.66 1.78 -10.94
N ASN A 248 6.68 0.53 -11.41
CA ASN A 248 6.95 -0.66 -10.61
C ASN A 248 6.08 -0.77 -9.35
N LEU A 249 4.77 -0.55 -9.52
CA LEU A 249 3.79 -0.70 -8.46
C LEU A 249 3.09 -2.06 -8.55
N PRO A 250 3.02 -2.82 -7.46
CA PRO A 250 2.15 -4.00 -7.39
C PRO A 250 0.66 -3.60 -7.37
N THR A 251 -0.16 -4.54 -7.81
CA THR A 251 -1.62 -4.57 -7.65
C THR A 251 -2.03 -4.62 -6.18
N MET A 252 -3.29 -4.27 -5.86
CA MET A 252 -3.78 -4.40 -4.49
C MET A 252 -3.86 -5.86 -4.03
N LYS A 253 -4.13 -6.80 -4.95
CA LYS A 253 -4.08 -8.24 -4.67
C LYS A 253 -2.70 -8.67 -4.18
N GLU A 254 -1.64 -8.33 -4.92
CA GLU A 254 -0.26 -8.62 -4.54
C GLU A 254 0.12 -7.93 -3.21
N ARG A 255 -0.34 -6.68 -3.00
CA ARG A 255 -0.10 -5.97 -1.73
C ARG A 255 -0.74 -6.68 -0.54
N ILE A 256 -1.99 -7.14 -0.66
CA ILE A 256 -2.68 -7.90 0.40
C ILE A 256 -1.87 -9.15 0.74
N HIS A 257 -1.44 -9.93 -0.26
CA HIS A 257 -0.65 -11.13 0.00
C HIS A 257 0.68 -10.80 0.71
N ILE A 258 1.37 -9.72 0.32
CA ILE A 258 2.60 -9.27 0.99
C ILE A 258 2.32 -8.86 2.44
N LEU A 259 1.23 -8.13 2.69
CA LEU A 259 0.86 -7.68 4.03
C LEU A 259 0.51 -8.85 4.95
N GLN A 260 -0.29 -9.79 4.44
CA GLN A 260 -0.65 -11.02 5.16
C GLN A 260 0.58 -11.87 5.46
N ALA A 261 1.45 -12.12 4.47
CA ALA A 261 2.66 -12.91 4.68
C ALA A 261 3.58 -12.26 5.73
N LYS A 262 3.80 -10.94 5.67
CA LYS A 262 4.57 -10.22 6.68
C LYS A 262 3.97 -10.31 8.08
N PHE A 263 2.65 -10.18 8.17
CA PHE A 263 1.95 -10.31 9.43
C PHE A 263 2.10 -11.71 10.02
N LEU A 264 1.91 -12.75 9.20
CA LEU A 264 2.05 -14.15 9.60
C LEU A 264 3.49 -14.47 10.07
N LEU A 265 4.52 -13.97 9.38
CA LEU A 265 5.90 -14.11 9.84
C LEU A 265 6.11 -13.48 11.21
N ARG A 266 5.66 -12.23 11.37
CA ARG A 266 5.75 -11.57 12.67
C ARG A 266 5.00 -12.34 13.76
N THR A 267 3.85 -12.95 13.44
CA THR A 267 3.12 -13.74 14.44
C THR A 267 3.87 -14.99 14.89
N ALA A 268 4.73 -15.56 14.04
CA ALA A 268 5.58 -16.70 14.42
C ALA A 268 6.66 -16.29 15.44
N ASP A 269 7.20 -15.07 15.33
CA ASP A 269 8.25 -14.53 16.20
C ASP A 269 7.69 -13.73 17.40
N THR A 270 6.41 -13.91 17.76
CA THR A 270 5.79 -13.09 18.79
C THR A 270 6.28 -13.52 20.19
N PRO A 271 6.61 -12.58 21.10
CA PRO A 271 7.00 -12.93 22.47
C PRO A 271 5.94 -13.75 23.22
N ASP A 272 6.38 -14.60 24.14
CA ASP A 272 5.55 -15.54 24.91
C ASP A 272 4.60 -14.86 25.92
N ASP A 273 4.93 -13.62 26.29
CA ASP A 273 4.14 -12.72 27.13
C ASP A 273 2.99 -12.04 26.39
N THR A 274 2.80 -12.32 25.09
CA THR A 274 1.71 -11.74 24.29
C THR A 274 0.46 -12.61 24.29
N LEU A 275 -0.70 -11.95 24.23
CA LEU A 275 -1.97 -12.64 24.00
C LEU A 275 -1.97 -13.42 22.69
N MET A 276 -1.34 -12.89 21.63
CA MET A 276 -1.25 -13.57 20.35
C MET A 276 -0.51 -14.92 20.48
N PHE A 277 0.65 -14.96 21.15
CA PHE A 277 1.38 -16.21 21.39
C PHE A 277 0.52 -17.26 22.11
N ARG A 278 -0.29 -16.85 23.08
CA ARG A 278 -1.22 -17.76 23.78
C ARG A 278 -2.35 -18.27 22.90
N LEU A 279 -2.79 -17.49 21.91
CA LEU A 279 -3.85 -17.88 20.98
C LEU A 279 -3.36 -18.78 19.84
N ILE A 280 -2.09 -18.65 19.44
CA ILE A 280 -1.49 -19.35 18.31
C ILE A 280 -1.80 -20.87 18.28
N PRO A 281 -1.67 -21.64 19.38
CA PRO A 281 -2.00 -23.06 19.42
C PRO A 281 -3.45 -23.39 19.02
N TYR A 282 -4.39 -22.48 19.29
CA TYR A 282 -5.82 -22.67 19.03
C TYR A 282 -6.24 -22.24 17.62
N ILE A 283 -5.47 -21.34 16.98
CA ILE A 283 -5.84 -20.72 15.70
C ILE A 283 -5.04 -21.24 14.50
N ARG A 284 -3.95 -21.99 14.71
CA ARG A 284 -3.08 -22.49 13.62
C ARG A 284 -3.62 -23.68 12.84
N THR A 285 -4.67 -24.35 13.32
CA THR A 285 -5.20 -25.56 12.69
C THR A 285 -6.30 -25.24 11.68
N SER A 286 -6.47 -26.08 10.65
CA SER A 286 -7.57 -25.96 9.69
C SER A 286 -8.95 -26.05 10.35
N ALA A 287 -9.07 -26.92 11.36
CA ALA A 287 -10.28 -27.12 12.15
C ALA A 287 -10.70 -25.86 12.92
N SER A 288 -9.78 -24.94 13.23
CA SER A 288 -10.11 -23.70 13.94
C SER A 288 -11.05 -22.79 13.14
N HIS A 289 -11.02 -22.88 11.80
CA HIS A 289 -11.64 -21.91 10.88
C HIS A 289 -11.36 -20.44 11.31
N SER A 290 -10.21 -20.20 11.93
CA SER A 290 -9.79 -18.92 12.48
C SER A 290 -9.59 -17.89 11.37
N GLN A 291 -9.62 -16.62 11.73
CA GLN A 291 -9.29 -15.56 10.81
C GLN A 291 -7.82 -15.68 10.38
N TRP A 292 -6.92 -15.95 11.33
CA TRP A 292 -5.49 -16.18 11.13
C TRP A 292 -5.21 -17.32 10.15
N TYR A 293 -5.83 -18.49 10.34
CA TYR A 293 -5.62 -19.65 9.47
C TYR A 293 -6.06 -19.37 8.04
N LYS A 294 -7.14 -18.61 7.84
CA LYS A 294 -7.58 -18.25 6.49
C LYS A 294 -6.54 -17.41 5.74
N LEU A 295 -5.71 -16.63 6.43
CA LEU A 295 -4.64 -15.85 5.81
C LEU A 295 -3.52 -16.73 5.25
N THR A 296 -3.30 -17.92 5.82
CA THR A 296 -2.26 -18.86 5.36
C THR A 296 -2.57 -19.45 3.98
N THR A 297 -3.81 -19.33 3.51
CA THR A 297 -4.19 -19.77 2.15
C THR A 297 -3.60 -18.89 1.04
N SER A 298 -3.07 -17.71 1.39
CA SER A 298 -2.43 -16.78 0.46
C SER A 298 -1.29 -17.47 -0.33
N PRO A 299 -1.25 -17.34 -1.67
CA PRO A 299 -0.21 -17.96 -2.49
C PRO A 299 1.21 -17.60 -2.05
N LEU A 300 1.45 -16.33 -1.70
CA LEU A 300 2.77 -15.89 -1.26
C LEU A 300 3.17 -16.52 0.08
N TRP A 301 2.22 -16.73 1.00
CA TRP A 301 2.51 -17.38 2.27
C TRP A 301 2.90 -18.84 2.07
N ARG A 302 2.19 -19.56 1.20
CA ARG A 302 2.53 -20.96 0.88
C ARG A 302 3.97 -21.09 0.37
N LEU A 303 4.40 -20.21 -0.51
CA LEU A 303 5.81 -20.16 -0.98
C LEU A 303 6.81 -19.86 0.15
N CYS A 304 6.40 -19.13 1.19
CA CYS A 304 7.25 -18.84 2.35
C CYS A 304 7.40 -20.02 3.30
N VAL A 305 6.43 -20.94 3.35
CA VAL A 305 6.37 -22.08 4.30
C VAL A 305 6.72 -23.42 3.65
N GLU A 306 6.68 -23.53 2.32
CA GLU A 306 7.23 -24.68 1.59
C GLU A 306 8.69 -24.99 1.96
N PRO A 307 9.59 -24.01 2.10
CA PRO A 307 10.87 -24.22 2.75
C PRO A 307 10.73 -24.21 4.28
N ASP A 308 11.60 -24.96 4.96
CA ASP A 308 11.72 -25.00 6.43
C ASP A 308 11.53 -23.61 7.07
N PRO A 309 10.44 -23.37 7.84
CA PRO A 309 10.06 -22.06 8.38
C PRO A 309 11.16 -21.42 9.22
N ASP A 310 11.96 -22.23 9.91
CA ASP A 310 13.03 -21.78 10.80
C ASP A 310 14.20 -21.13 10.03
N GLN A 311 14.23 -21.26 8.70
CA GLN A 311 15.25 -20.68 7.82
C GLN A 311 14.76 -19.46 7.04
N LEU A 312 13.54 -18.95 7.31
CA LEU A 312 12.98 -17.84 6.56
C LEU A 312 13.44 -16.48 7.11
N ASP A 313 14.65 -16.07 6.72
CA ASP A 313 15.16 -14.74 7.05
C ASP A 313 14.60 -13.62 6.14
N GLN A 314 14.93 -12.37 6.48
CA GLN A 314 14.49 -11.20 5.70
C GLN A 314 14.99 -11.22 4.25
N ARG A 315 16.16 -11.82 3.98
CA ARG A 315 16.75 -11.88 2.63
C ARG A 315 15.98 -12.88 1.77
N ARG A 316 15.68 -14.06 2.30
CA ARG A 316 14.91 -15.12 1.67
C ARG A 316 13.47 -14.68 1.41
N PHE A 317 12.82 -14.05 2.39
CA PHE A 317 11.49 -13.46 2.17
C PHE A 317 11.51 -12.43 1.03
N LYS A 318 12.54 -11.60 0.94
CA LYS A 318 12.69 -10.61 -0.14
C LYS A 318 12.85 -11.29 -1.51
N ALA A 319 13.57 -12.40 -1.59
CA ALA A 319 13.73 -13.19 -2.81
C ALA A 319 12.41 -13.84 -3.24
N ILE A 320 11.76 -14.61 -2.35
CA ILE A 320 10.45 -15.24 -2.62
C ILE A 320 9.41 -14.22 -3.05
N ARG A 321 9.35 -13.06 -2.37
CA ARG A 321 8.46 -11.98 -2.76
C ARG A 321 8.76 -11.45 -4.16
N GLN A 322 10.04 -11.34 -4.53
CA GLN A 322 10.43 -10.86 -5.84
C GLN A 322 10.00 -11.85 -6.93
N ASP A 323 10.22 -13.15 -6.72
CA ASP A 323 9.85 -14.20 -7.66
C ASP A 323 8.34 -14.30 -7.81
N TYR A 324 7.59 -14.27 -6.70
CA TYR A 324 6.14 -14.21 -6.69
C TYR A 324 5.57 -13.05 -7.51
N LEU A 325 6.14 -11.84 -7.35
CA LEU A 325 5.71 -10.66 -8.11
C LEU A 325 6.06 -10.81 -9.59
N GLN A 326 7.24 -11.36 -9.90
CA GLN A 326 7.71 -11.57 -11.26
C GLN A 326 6.83 -12.57 -12.01
N GLU A 327 6.51 -13.71 -11.39
CA GLU A 327 5.58 -14.71 -11.94
C GLU A 327 4.17 -14.12 -12.13
N SER A 328 3.66 -13.37 -11.14
CA SER A 328 2.35 -12.72 -11.25
C SER A 328 2.32 -11.69 -12.39
N PHE A 329 3.43 -10.98 -12.62
CA PHE A 329 3.58 -10.06 -13.74
C PHE A 329 3.64 -10.78 -15.08
N GLU A 330 4.40 -11.87 -15.19
CA GLU A 330 4.50 -12.68 -16.41
C GLU A 330 3.15 -13.28 -16.81
N ASN A 331 2.38 -13.79 -15.86
CA ASN A 331 1.02 -14.25 -16.09
C ASN A 331 0.11 -13.15 -16.66
N ARG A 332 0.21 -11.91 -16.13
CA ARG A 332 -0.52 -10.76 -16.69
C ARG A 332 -0.01 -10.34 -18.06
N ARG A 333 1.27 -10.56 -18.34
CA ARG A 333 1.92 -10.20 -19.60
C ARG A 333 1.60 -11.21 -20.72
N ALA A 334 1.38 -12.47 -20.37
CA ALA A 334 1.00 -13.54 -21.28
C ALA A 334 -0.51 -13.54 -21.64
N ASP A 335 -1.35 -12.86 -20.85
CA ASP A 335 -2.78 -12.67 -21.16
C ASP A 335 -2.95 -11.96 -22.52
N SER A 336 -3.72 -12.59 -23.42
CA SER A 336 -3.97 -12.10 -24.78
C SER A 336 -4.61 -10.71 -24.82
N ASN A 337 -5.29 -10.31 -23.74
CA ASN A 337 -5.87 -8.97 -23.60
C ASN A 337 -4.86 -7.90 -23.14
N SER A 338 -3.59 -8.26 -22.98
CA SER A 338 -2.55 -7.39 -22.41
C SER A 338 -1.47 -7.00 -23.42
N ILE A 339 -1.84 -6.77 -24.69
CA ILE A 339 -0.92 -6.44 -25.79
C ILE A 339 0.07 -5.32 -25.41
N LEU A 340 -0.41 -4.20 -24.86
CA LEU A 340 0.48 -3.09 -24.47
C LEU A 340 1.45 -3.45 -23.33
N LEU A 341 1.07 -4.40 -22.47
CA LEU A 341 1.94 -4.90 -21.41
C LEU A 341 2.96 -5.91 -21.94
N SER A 342 2.59 -6.73 -22.94
CA SER A 342 3.52 -7.67 -23.57
C SER A 342 4.65 -6.95 -24.31
N ASP A 343 4.36 -5.79 -24.90
CA ASP A 343 5.34 -4.88 -25.52
C ASP A 343 6.25 -4.18 -24.49
N CYS A 344 5.89 -4.20 -23.20
CA CYS A 344 6.74 -3.67 -22.13
C CYS A 344 7.86 -4.64 -21.74
N ARG A 345 8.81 -4.12 -20.98
CA ARG A 345 10.00 -4.85 -20.53
C ARG A 345 9.58 -6.04 -19.64
N PRO A 346 10.26 -7.20 -19.74
CA PRO A 346 9.94 -8.37 -18.91
C PRO A 346 10.29 -8.20 -17.42
N GLN A 347 11.16 -7.25 -17.06
CA GLN A 347 11.63 -7.08 -15.68
C GLN A 347 10.80 -6.05 -14.89
N LEU A 348 10.52 -6.38 -13.62
CA LEU A 348 9.89 -5.46 -12.66
C LEU A 348 10.87 -4.40 -12.11
N ILE A 349 11.03 -3.32 -12.87
CA ILE A 349 11.83 -2.14 -12.49
C ILE A 349 11.09 -0.85 -12.83
N VAL A 350 11.46 0.25 -12.18
CA VAL A 350 10.95 1.57 -12.58
C VAL A 350 11.45 1.87 -13.99
N ASN A 351 10.53 2.14 -14.90
CA ASN A 351 10.85 2.29 -16.30
C ASN A 351 11.81 3.49 -16.52
N PRO A 352 12.91 3.31 -17.29
CA PRO A 352 13.90 4.35 -17.53
C PRO A 352 13.32 5.68 -18.04
N ILE A 353 12.26 5.65 -18.84
CA ILE A 353 11.65 6.87 -19.38
C ILE A 353 11.22 7.86 -18.28
N LEU A 354 10.94 7.37 -17.06
CA LEU A 354 10.49 8.19 -15.95
C LEU A 354 11.62 8.96 -15.26
N TRP A 355 12.88 8.54 -15.38
CA TRP A 355 14.00 9.16 -14.66
C TRP A 355 15.21 9.52 -15.53
N LEU A 356 15.27 9.07 -16.79
CA LEU A 356 16.31 9.48 -17.73
C LEU A 356 16.30 11.01 -17.92
N PRO A 357 17.47 11.65 -18.14
CA PRO A 357 17.57 13.09 -18.31
C PRO A 357 17.10 13.51 -19.71
N ILE A 358 15.78 13.55 -19.88
CA ILE A 358 15.08 13.99 -21.10
C ILE A 358 14.12 15.14 -20.75
N SER A 359 13.75 15.94 -21.74
CA SER A 359 12.78 17.03 -21.56
C SER A 359 11.41 16.52 -21.11
N SER A 360 10.60 17.40 -20.51
CA SER A 360 9.24 17.06 -20.10
C SER A 360 8.37 16.63 -21.29
N ILE A 361 8.55 17.28 -22.44
CA ILE A 361 7.80 17.01 -23.68
C ILE A 361 8.16 15.63 -24.26
N GLU A 362 9.46 15.31 -24.37
CA GLU A 362 9.91 13.98 -24.83
C GLU A 362 9.40 12.88 -23.92
N ARG A 363 9.48 13.09 -22.59
CA ARG A 363 8.96 12.13 -21.61
C ARG A 363 7.46 11.93 -21.76
N SER A 364 6.70 13.00 -21.97
CA SER A 364 5.26 12.90 -22.21
C SER A 364 4.95 12.06 -23.45
N ARG A 365 5.66 12.29 -24.57
CA ARG A 365 5.50 11.48 -25.80
C ARG A 365 5.79 10.00 -25.58
N LEU A 366 6.87 9.69 -24.86
CA LEU A 366 7.25 8.30 -24.55
C LEU A 366 6.24 7.59 -23.65
N ILE A 367 5.75 8.28 -22.62
CA ILE A 367 4.70 7.74 -21.74
C ILE A 367 3.43 7.50 -22.56
N ARG A 368 3.01 8.45 -23.41
CA ARG A 368 1.86 8.30 -24.31
C ARG A 368 2.01 7.09 -25.21
N TRP A 369 3.16 6.94 -25.86
CA TRP A 369 3.44 5.77 -26.70
C TRP A 369 3.33 4.45 -25.92
N ARG A 370 3.91 4.36 -24.72
CA ARG A 370 3.82 3.15 -23.87
C ARG A 370 2.38 2.83 -23.46
N MET A 371 1.59 3.86 -23.18
CA MET A 371 0.21 3.73 -22.77
C MET A 371 -0.75 3.42 -23.94
N GLY A 372 -0.25 3.33 -25.17
CA GLY A 372 -1.07 3.17 -26.38
C GLY A 372 -1.82 4.44 -26.77
N TRP A 373 -1.42 5.60 -26.25
CA TRP A 373 -2.05 6.89 -26.55
C TRP A 373 -1.46 7.47 -27.81
N LEU A 374 -2.29 7.48 -28.86
CA LEU A 374 -2.11 8.44 -29.93
C LEU A 374 -2.71 9.78 -29.47
N PRO A 375 -2.16 10.91 -29.93
CA PRO A 375 -2.72 12.22 -29.57
C PRO A 375 -4.23 12.25 -29.90
N GLY A 376 -5.02 13.03 -29.14
CA GLY A 376 -6.49 13.15 -29.26
C GLY A 376 -7.37 11.91 -28.98
N GLY A 377 -6.81 10.75 -28.65
CA GLY A 377 -7.52 9.64 -27.99
C GLY A 377 -8.56 8.89 -28.82
N ARG A 378 -8.78 9.27 -30.08
CA ARG A 378 -9.60 8.54 -31.06
C ARG A 378 -8.83 8.43 -32.38
N PRO A 379 -8.82 7.25 -33.03
CA PRO A 379 -8.24 7.12 -34.36
C PRO A 379 -8.96 8.08 -35.32
N LYS A 380 -8.17 8.82 -36.09
CA LYS A 380 -8.64 9.71 -37.17
C LYS A 380 -8.01 9.26 -38.49
N PRO A 381 -8.60 9.60 -39.65
CA PRO A 381 -7.96 9.38 -40.94
C PRO A 381 -6.53 9.94 -40.98
N CYS A 382 -5.60 9.23 -41.60
CA CYS A 382 -4.22 9.70 -41.77
C CYS A 382 -4.14 10.69 -42.94
N ILE A 383 -3.40 11.79 -42.77
CA ILE A 383 -3.19 12.78 -43.85
C ILE A 383 -2.48 12.19 -45.08
N TYR A 384 -1.61 11.20 -44.88
CA TYR A 384 -0.90 10.53 -45.97
C TYR A 384 -1.68 9.35 -46.56
N HIS A 385 -2.59 8.78 -45.77
CA HIS A 385 -3.41 7.64 -46.17
C HIS A 385 -4.86 7.88 -45.73
N PRO A 386 -5.65 8.67 -46.48
CA PRO A 386 -6.97 9.13 -46.04
C PRO A 386 -8.00 8.01 -45.78
N HIS A 387 -7.77 6.83 -46.35
CA HIS A 387 -8.62 5.65 -46.14
C HIS A 387 -8.25 4.84 -44.89
N ASP A 388 -7.09 5.11 -44.29
CA ASP A 388 -6.61 4.40 -43.10
C ASP A 388 -6.78 5.25 -41.84
N LEU A 389 -7.22 4.62 -40.76
CA LEU A 389 -7.20 5.24 -39.44
C LEU A 389 -5.78 5.22 -38.87
N LEU A 390 -5.36 6.36 -38.33
CA LEU A 390 -4.11 6.52 -37.57
C LEU A 390 -4.19 5.70 -36.28
N THR A 391 -3.85 4.42 -36.41
CA THR A 391 -3.63 3.46 -35.34
C THR A 391 -2.12 3.32 -35.07
N ARG A 392 -1.75 2.59 -34.02
CA ARG A 392 -0.33 2.36 -33.69
C ARG A 392 0.39 1.58 -34.81
N SER A 393 -0.24 0.53 -35.32
CA SER A 393 0.27 -0.25 -36.44
C SER A 393 0.41 0.60 -37.70
N HIS A 394 -0.61 1.42 -38.00
CA HIS A 394 -0.54 2.37 -39.12
C HIS A 394 0.58 3.39 -38.93
N ALA A 395 0.75 3.96 -37.72
CA ALA A 395 1.83 4.91 -37.47
C ALA A 395 3.21 4.29 -37.71
N ILE A 396 3.40 3.00 -37.36
CA ILE A 396 4.67 2.28 -37.58
C ILE A 396 5.00 2.20 -39.07
N THR A 397 4.02 1.83 -39.90
CA THR A 397 4.20 1.71 -41.35
C THR A 397 4.30 3.08 -42.02
N CYS A 398 3.40 4.00 -41.68
CA CYS A 398 3.29 5.33 -42.26
C CYS A 398 4.51 6.21 -42.00
N LEU A 399 5.15 6.10 -40.84
CA LEU A 399 6.38 6.83 -40.51
C LEU A 399 7.66 6.05 -40.85
N HIS A 400 7.53 4.91 -41.54
CA HIS A 400 8.64 4.02 -41.90
C HIS A 400 9.57 3.70 -40.72
N MET A 401 8.98 3.39 -39.56
CA MET A 401 9.74 3.32 -38.30
C MET A 401 10.83 2.25 -38.33
N GLN A 402 10.59 1.09 -38.95
CA GLN A 402 11.60 0.02 -39.04
C GLN A 402 12.86 0.49 -39.78
N HIS A 403 12.68 1.12 -40.95
CA HIS A 403 13.78 1.62 -41.77
C HIS A 403 14.54 2.72 -41.04
N ARG A 404 13.83 3.73 -40.51
CA ARG A 404 14.45 4.86 -39.81
C ARG A 404 15.21 4.42 -38.55
N LEU A 405 14.70 3.45 -37.80
CA LEU A 405 15.31 3.00 -36.55
C LEU A 405 16.39 1.93 -36.75
N LEU A 406 16.67 1.53 -38.00
CA LEU A 406 17.60 0.47 -38.34
C LEU A 406 17.24 -0.83 -37.61
N MET A 407 15.98 -1.27 -37.78
CA MET A 407 15.39 -2.43 -37.13
C MET A 407 14.85 -3.43 -38.18
N PRO A 408 14.99 -4.76 -37.96
CA PRO A 408 14.41 -5.77 -38.85
C PRO A 408 12.89 -5.66 -38.98
N SER A 409 12.35 -6.02 -40.14
CA SER A 409 10.89 -6.08 -40.39
C SER A 409 10.16 -7.10 -39.52
N THR A 410 10.87 -8.08 -38.94
CA THR A 410 10.32 -9.06 -37.99
C THR A 410 9.92 -8.45 -36.66
N VAL A 411 10.43 -7.25 -36.33
CA VAL A 411 10.04 -6.53 -35.11
C VAL A 411 8.78 -5.71 -35.42
N SER A 412 7.64 -6.20 -34.93
CA SER A 412 6.32 -5.57 -35.14
C SER A 412 6.27 -4.13 -34.61
N ASP A 413 6.80 -3.90 -33.40
CA ASP A 413 6.87 -2.59 -32.74
C ASP A 413 8.33 -2.20 -32.45
N PRO A 414 9.02 -1.58 -33.42
CA PRO A 414 10.44 -1.23 -33.27
C PRO A 414 10.66 -0.21 -32.15
N LEU A 415 9.68 0.66 -31.88
CA LEU A 415 9.82 1.69 -30.86
C LEU A 415 9.73 1.11 -29.45
N SER A 416 8.71 0.30 -29.14
CA SER A 416 8.63 -0.40 -27.85
C SER A 416 9.83 -1.29 -27.59
N TYR A 417 10.26 -2.02 -28.62
CA TYR A 417 11.44 -2.87 -28.55
C TYR A 417 12.68 -2.07 -28.12
N LEU A 418 12.99 -0.98 -28.82
CA LEU A 418 14.14 -0.14 -28.47
C LEU A 418 13.98 0.46 -27.06
N LEU A 419 12.80 0.93 -26.70
CA LEU A 419 12.56 1.47 -25.35
C LEU A 419 12.77 0.42 -24.24
N ASN A 420 12.62 -0.88 -24.53
CA ASN A 420 12.96 -1.96 -23.59
C ASN A 420 14.48 -2.16 -23.44
N LEU A 421 15.29 -1.65 -24.36
CA LEU A 421 16.76 -1.70 -24.32
C LEU A 421 17.38 -0.48 -23.61
N LEU A 422 16.57 0.48 -23.15
CA LEU A 422 17.08 1.64 -22.42
C LEU A 422 17.89 1.24 -21.18
N PRO A 423 18.86 2.06 -20.74
CA PRO A 423 19.67 1.77 -19.56
C PRO A 423 18.81 1.65 -18.30
N THR A 424 19.08 0.63 -17.48
CA THR A 424 18.35 0.39 -16.23
C THR A 424 19.04 0.97 -15.01
N SER A 425 20.32 1.32 -15.13
CA SER A 425 21.11 1.94 -14.06
C SER A 425 21.00 3.46 -14.13
N ARG A 426 20.77 4.09 -12.97
CA ARG A 426 20.83 5.55 -12.80
C ARG A 426 22.25 6.10 -12.73
N LYS A 427 23.26 5.22 -12.58
CA LYS A 427 24.66 5.63 -12.59
C LYS A 427 25.01 6.14 -13.98
N LYS A 428 25.75 7.25 -14.05
CA LYS A 428 26.28 7.76 -15.31
C LYS A 428 27.10 6.68 -16.02
N PRO A 429 26.99 6.56 -17.35
CA PRO A 429 27.89 5.74 -18.15
C PRO A 429 29.36 6.07 -17.90
N THR A 430 30.19 5.06 -17.70
CA THR A 430 31.65 5.25 -17.69
C THR A 430 32.21 5.19 -19.11
N ILE A 431 33.37 5.79 -19.35
CA ILE A 431 34.08 5.78 -20.64
C ILE A 431 34.23 4.34 -21.18
N GLN A 432 34.56 3.39 -20.31
CA GLN A 432 34.70 1.96 -20.64
C GLN A 432 33.40 1.32 -21.16
N ARG A 433 32.24 1.93 -20.90
CA ARG A 433 30.92 1.44 -21.36
C ARG A 433 30.34 2.26 -22.50
N ARG A 434 31.07 3.26 -23.03
CA ARG A 434 30.57 4.17 -24.08
C ARG A 434 30.18 3.43 -25.37
N SER A 435 30.90 2.36 -25.72
CA SER A 435 30.57 1.49 -26.86
C SER A 435 29.20 0.84 -26.75
N LYS A 436 28.69 0.60 -25.53
CA LYS A 436 27.34 0.05 -25.30
C LYS A 436 26.22 1.04 -25.64
N TYR A 437 26.54 2.32 -25.77
CA TYR A 437 25.57 3.39 -26.04
C TYR A 437 25.71 4.00 -27.44
N SER A 438 26.67 3.54 -28.26
CA SER A 438 26.91 4.09 -29.61
C SER A 438 25.66 4.08 -30.49
N ALA A 439 24.91 2.98 -30.47
CA ALA A 439 23.65 2.86 -31.22
C ALA A 439 22.60 3.90 -30.82
N TRP A 440 22.63 4.41 -29.58
CA TRP A 440 21.70 5.44 -29.11
C TRP A 440 22.00 6.82 -29.68
N PHE A 441 23.24 7.12 -30.08
CA PHE A 441 23.56 8.38 -30.76
C PHE A 441 22.88 8.50 -32.14
N ILE A 442 22.57 7.37 -32.77
CA ILE A 442 21.83 7.31 -34.03
C ILE A 442 20.32 7.18 -33.73
N ARG A 443 19.94 6.20 -32.91
CA ARG A 443 18.53 5.84 -32.72
C ARG A 443 17.75 6.83 -31.87
N TRP A 444 18.36 7.49 -30.88
CA TRP A 444 17.61 8.37 -29.97
C TRP A 444 17.05 9.63 -30.64
N PRO A 445 17.84 10.40 -31.44
CA PRO A 445 17.29 11.52 -32.21
C PRO A 445 16.12 11.10 -33.09
N ILE A 446 16.24 9.94 -33.76
CA ILE A 446 15.21 9.40 -34.64
C ILE A 446 13.94 9.05 -33.86
N ILE A 447 14.07 8.42 -32.68
CA ILE A 447 12.94 8.17 -31.76
C ILE A 447 12.23 9.46 -31.40
N CYS A 448 12.99 10.50 -30.99
CA CYS A 448 12.40 11.78 -30.62
C CYS A 448 11.72 12.46 -31.82
N GLN A 449 12.29 12.35 -33.01
CA GLN A 449 11.76 12.88 -34.25
C GLN A 449 10.46 12.16 -34.67
N ILE A 450 10.44 10.83 -34.68
CA ILE A 450 9.24 10.03 -34.96
C ILE A 450 8.09 10.42 -34.03
N LEU A 451 8.37 10.51 -32.72
CA LEU A 451 7.37 10.88 -31.73
C LEU A 451 6.91 12.34 -31.85
N HIS A 452 7.78 13.22 -32.36
CA HIS A 452 7.44 14.59 -32.67
C HIS A 452 6.52 14.67 -33.89
N GLU A 453 6.88 14.02 -35.00
CA GLU A 453 6.06 13.94 -36.22
C GLU A 453 4.68 13.34 -35.94
N LEU A 454 4.63 12.29 -35.11
CA LEU A 454 3.37 11.66 -34.71
C LEU A 454 2.41 12.62 -34.00
N ASP A 455 2.93 13.61 -33.25
CA ASP A 455 2.08 14.66 -32.65
C ASP A 455 1.42 15.52 -33.73
N TYR A 456 2.13 15.87 -34.80
CA TYR A 456 1.61 16.72 -35.88
C TYR A 456 0.65 15.97 -36.79
N LEU A 457 0.94 14.71 -37.09
CA LEU A 457 0.05 13.86 -37.88
C LEU A 457 -1.34 13.75 -37.28
N HIS A 458 -1.44 13.80 -35.95
CA HIS A 458 -2.74 13.78 -35.29
C HIS A 458 -3.55 15.07 -35.46
N TYR A 459 -2.88 16.21 -35.65
CA TYR A 459 -3.51 17.51 -35.84
C TYR A 459 -3.62 17.90 -37.31
N ASP A 460 -3.57 16.90 -38.21
CA ASP A 460 -3.64 17.07 -39.66
C ASP A 460 -2.57 18.03 -40.21
N LYS A 461 -1.39 18.01 -39.59
CA LYS A 461 -0.26 18.89 -39.92
C LYS A 461 0.99 18.09 -40.27
N ILE A 462 1.81 18.68 -41.12
CA ILE A 462 3.20 18.23 -41.35
C ILE A 462 4.08 18.93 -40.30
N ALA A 463 5.00 18.17 -39.70
CA ALA A 463 5.92 18.73 -38.71
C ALA A 463 6.88 19.75 -39.37
N PRO A 464 7.16 20.90 -38.72
CA PRO A 464 8.15 21.86 -39.20
C PRO A 464 9.58 21.32 -39.08
N GLU A 465 10.57 22.04 -39.61
CA GLU A 465 11.99 21.68 -39.53
C GLU A 465 12.48 21.38 -38.11
N ILE A 466 13.45 20.46 -38.04
CA ILE A 466 13.83 19.64 -36.89
C ILE A 466 14.28 20.50 -35.70
N PRO A 467 13.54 20.52 -34.57
CA PRO A 467 14.09 21.03 -33.32
C PRO A 467 15.28 20.17 -32.89
N SER A 468 16.24 20.74 -32.15
CA SER A 468 17.31 19.94 -31.55
C SER A 468 16.76 18.99 -30.47
N LEU A 469 16.28 17.82 -30.87
CA LEU A 469 15.60 16.83 -30.02
C LEU A 469 16.60 15.79 -29.49
N GLY A 470 16.37 15.30 -28.28
CA GLY A 470 17.12 14.19 -27.68
C GLY A 470 18.48 14.55 -27.08
N ASN A 471 18.95 15.79 -27.25
CA ASN A 471 20.28 16.24 -26.84
C ASN A 471 20.60 15.98 -25.36
N LYS A 472 19.63 16.15 -24.45
CA LYS A 472 19.85 15.96 -23.01
C LYS A 472 20.29 14.54 -22.66
N LEU A 473 19.70 13.53 -23.31
CA LEU A 473 20.07 12.14 -23.07
C LEU A 473 21.41 11.79 -23.72
N LEU A 474 21.66 12.29 -24.94
CA LEU A 474 22.94 12.09 -25.62
C LEU A 474 24.10 12.74 -24.86
N HIS A 475 23.88 13.93 -24.31
CA HIS A 475 24.82 14.57 -23.40
C HIS A 475 25.07 13.69 -22.18
N TRP A 476 24.03 13.13 -21.57
CA TRP A 476 24.20 12.20 -20.44
C TRP A 476 24.97 10.92 -20.81
N PHE A 477 24.81 10.40 -22.03
CA PHE A 477 25.59 9.26 -22.52
C PHE A 477 27.08 9.58 -22.76
N SER A 478 27.38 10.85 -23.02
CA SER A 478 28.74 11.34 -23.29
C SER A 478 29.41 12.03 -22.11
N SER A 479 28.65 12.36 -21.06
CA SER A 479 29.13 13.05 -19.87
C SER A 479 29.94 12.13 -18.97
N ASN A 480 31.12 12.62 -18.58
CA ASN A 480 31.92 12.05 -17.49
C ASN A 480 31.21 12.20 -16.14
#